data_AF-A0A8E5HRF1-F1
#
_entry.id   AF-A0A8E5HRF1-F1
#
_cell.length_a   1.000
_cell.length_b   1.000
_cell.length_c   1.000
_cell.angle_alpha   90.00
_cell.angle_beta   90.00
_cell.angle_gamma   90.00
#
_symmetry.space_group_name_H-M   'P 1'
#
loop_
_entity.id
_entity.type
_entity.pdbx_description
1 polymer ?
#
loop_
_entity_poly.entity_id
_entity_poly.type
_entity_poly.pdbx_seq_one_letter_code
_entity_poly.pdbx_strand_id
1 'polypeptide(L)'
;MASQRKFNFEPQNIFAAVSQLGMFGNCPFLDGEFHGGECRVFKLSFKDEASVAVRVLHPNDDISHDNTLATVQIEVRVLKELEAKGFPWAPRFLGASVTFDNPVKHPFILLAWAEGLPLSWDENSPPQPLRDFLLGQMASIQLSLIQCTLRNGSTTAMTYFEQRMRNRLRRVREGTIPGLTEKDCLDQQALLDQVLGTDRNSTVFAMDHGDIKPGNIIVDKNYNIRCVIDWGFAALVPIAIAAGLSRFLWATHSANFAPSPTILEDRQAYTRSLSSHTSPAALSMLRWQTAKEVDFRTLYLESISSKGMHISMARVGWKVDCVFLGLDEEQRVADAQGS
;
A
#
# COMPACT_ATOMS: atom_id res chain seq x y z
N MET A 1 16.71 20.43 14.48
CA MET A 1 15.36 21.03 14.43
C MET A 1 15.32 21.97 13.24
N ALA A 2 14.92 21.46 12.07
CA ALA A 2 14.75 22.29 10.88
C ALA A 2 13.35 22.92 10.94
N SER A 3 13.29 24.24 10.82
CA SER A 3 12.05 24.99 10.65
C SER A 3 11.42 24.55 9.33
N GLN A 4 10.34 23.77 9.39
CA GLN A 4 9.47 23.58 8.23
C GLN A 4 8.93 24.95 7.86
N ARG A 5 9.41 25.53 6.75
CA ARG A 5 8.72 26.64 6.09
C ARG A 5 7.32 26.14 5.79
N LYS A 6 6.30 26.68 6.48
CA LYS A 6 4.91 26.47 6.12
C LYS A 6 4.71 27.07 4.73
N PHE A 7 4.79 26.25 3.69
CA PHE A 7 4.25 26.62 2.40
C PHE A 7 2.75 26.82 2.58
N ASN A 8 2.33 28.08 2.61
CA ASN A 8 0.93 28.43 2.70
C ASN A 8 0.36 28.37 1.29
N PHE A 9 -0.33 27.27 0.98
CA PHE A 9 -1.10 27.18 -0.24
C PHE A 9 -2.36 28.02 -0.05
N GLU A 10 -2.35 29.24 -0.58
CA GLU A 10 -3.52 30.12 -0.56
C GLU A 10 -4.65 29.50 -1.39
N PRO A 11 -5.90 29.43 -0.89
CA PRO A 11 -7.03 28.85 -1.63
C PRO A 11 -7.24 29.45 -3.03
N GLN A 12 -6.93 30.75 -3.18
CA GLN A 12 -7.01 31.47 -4.45
C GLN A 12 -6.11 30.85 -5.53
N ASN A 13 -4.91 30.40 -5.15
CA ASN A 13 -3.98 29.74 -6.06
C ASN A 13 -4.47 28.36 -6.46
N ILE A 14 -5.11 27.64 -5.55
CA ILE A 14 -5.73 26.34 -5.83
C ILE A 14 -6.88 26.52 -6.84
N PHE A 15 -7.75 27.53 -6.64
CA PHE A 15 -8.83 27.82 -7.57
C PHE A 15 -8.30 28.19 -8.96
N ALA A 16 -7.31 29.09 -9.03
CA ALA A 16 -6.69 29.49 -10.29
C ALA A 16 -6.07 28.31 -11.04
N ALA A 17 -5.41 27.39 -10.31
CA ALA A 17 -4.79 26.21 -10.90
C ALA A 17 -5.82 25.21 -11.46
N VAL A 18 -6.95 25.02 -10.77
CA VAL A 18 -8.04 24.18 -11.27
C VAL A 18 -8.73 24.82 -12.48
N SER A 19 -8.93 26.15 -12.47
CA SER A 19 -9.46 26.87 -13.62
C SER A 19 -8.58 26.77 -14.86
N GLN A 20 -7.25 26.73 -14.71
CA GLN A 20 -6.32 26.55 -15.83
C GLN A 20 -6.48 25.20 -16.55
N LEU A 21 -7.02 24.18 -15.89
CA LEU A 21 -7.32 22.90 -16.53
C LEU A 21 -8.58 22.95 -17.40
N GLY A 22 -9.44 23.97 -17.23
CA GLY A 22 -10.61 24.21 -18.08
C GLY A 22 -11.73 23.18 -17.96
N MET A 23 -11.81 22.43 -16.85
CA MET A 23 -12.69 21.27 -16.72
C MET A 23 -13.92 21.45 -15.83
N PHE A 24 -14.04 22.56 -15.08
CA PHE A 24 -15.11 22.75 -14.09
C PHE A 24 -15.79 24.10 -14.21
N GLY A 25 -17.00 24.17 -13.67
CA GLY A 25 -17.83 25.37 -13.66
C GLY A 25 -17.23 26.55 -12.89
N ASN A 26 -17.88 27.69 -13.07
CA ASN A 26 -17.49 28.93 -12.41
C ASN A 26 -17.82 28.86 -10.91
N CYS A 27 -16.93 29.45 -10.08
CA CYS A 27 -17.07 29.62 -8.62
C CYS A 27 -16.83 28.37 -7.74
N PRO A 28 -15.63 27.74 -7.77
CA PRO A 28 -15.25 26.76 -6.76
C PRO A 28 -15.18 27.40 -5.37
N PHE A 29 -15.50 26.63 -4.33
CA PHE A 29 -15.21 26.99 -2.95
C PHE A 29 -14.45 25.86 -2.26
N LEU A 30 -13.62 26.24 -1.27
CA LEU A 30 -12.88 25.28 -0.47
C LEU A 30 -13.83 24.70 0.58
N ASP A 31 -14.13 23.41 0.47
CA ASP A 31 -15.02 22.67 1.36
C ASP A 31 -14.25 21.92 2.46
N GLY A 32 -12.96 21.67 2.23
CA GLY A 32 -12.12 21.03 3.23
C GLY A 32 -10.65 21.03 2.86
N GLU A 33 -9.82 20.92 3.89
CA GLU A 33 -8.38 20.77 3.76
C GLU A 33 -7.92 19.63 4.66
N PHE A 34 -7.12 18.72 4.09
CA PHE A 34 -6.68 17.50 4.75
C PHE A 34 -5.15 17.37 4.63
N HIS A 35 -4.53 16.92 5.71
CA HIS A 35 -3.08 16.69 5.78
C HIS A 35 -2.80 15.20 5.85
N GLY A 36 -2.25 14.65 4.78
CA GLY A 36 -1.64 13.33 4.76
C GLY A 36 -0.16 13.38 5.16
N GLY A 37 0.47 12.20 5.22
CA GLY A 37 1.89 12.08 5.56
C GLY A 37 2.81 12.75 4.53
N GLU A 38 2.49 12.64 3.25
CA GLU A 38 3.30 13.19 2.15
C GLU A 38 2.59 14.26 1.33
N CYS A 39 1.29 14.46 1.53
CA CYS A 39 0.47 15.37 0.73
C CYS A 39 -0.43 16.25 1.58
N ARG A 40 -0.78 17.40 1.02
CA ARG A 40 -1.93 18.22 1.40
C ARG A 40 -3.01 18.04 0.33
N VAL A 41 -4.24 17.80 0.77
CA VAL A 41 -5.39 17.56 -0.12
C VAL A 41 -6.44 18.61 0.14
N PHE A 42 -6.87 19.30 -0.91
CA PHE A 42 -7.94 20.31 -0.86
C PHE A 42 -9.18 19.73 -1.51
N LYS A 43 -10.30 19.71 -0.78
CA LYS A 43 -11.61 19.40 -1.35
C LYS A 43 -12.20 20.69 -1.91
N LEU A 44 -12.38 20.74 -3.22
CA LEU A 44 -13.12 21.81 -3.88
C LEU A 44 -14.51 21.32 -4.20
N SER A 45 -15.49 22.13 -3.84
CA SER A 45 -16.90 21.86 -4.12
C SER A 45 -17.47 22.97 -5.02
N PHE A 46 -18.51 22.60 -5.75
CA PHE A 46 -19.22 23.45 -6.70
C PHE A 46 -20.71 23.39 -6.36
N LYS A 47 -21.49 24.40 -6.76
CA LYS A 47 -22.94 24.41 -6.45
C LYS A 47 -23.70 23.26 -7.11
N ASP A 48 -23.37 22.95 -8.36
CA ASP A 48 -24.14 22.03 -9.21
C ASP A 48 -23.25 20.95 -9.86
N GLU A 49 -22.00 20.79 -9.40
CA GLU A 49 -21.04 19.82 -9.94
C GLU A 49 -20.44 18.96 -8.82
N ALA A 50 -19.92 17.79 -9.20
CA ALA A 50 -19.26 16.90 -8.28
C ALA A 50 -17.98 17.52 -7.70
N SER A 51 -17.74 17.28 -6.40
CA SER A 51 -16.54 17.73 -5.72
C SER A 51 -15.28 17.09 -6.30
N VAL A 52 -14.15 17.77 -6.16
CA VAL A 52 -12.84 17.28 -6.61
C VAL A 52 -11.80 17.39 -5.49
N ALA A 53 -10.81 16.51 -5.55
CA ALA A 53 -9.64 16.55 -4.67
C ALA A 53 -8.44 17.12 -5.44
N VAL A 54 -7.85 18.20 -4.94
CA VAL A 54 -6.54 18.72 -5.39
C VAL A 54 -5.48 18.21 -4.44
N ARG A 55 -4.61 17.31 -4.90
CA ARG A 55 -3.55 16.68 -4.12
C ARG A 55 -2.21 17.32 -4.48
N VAL A 56 -1.54 17.89 -3.49
CA VAL A 56 -0.22 18.55 -3.61
C VAL A 56 0.74 17.87 -2.65
N LEU A 57 1.89 17.41 -3.13
CA LEU A 57 2.93 16.87 -2.23
C LEU A 57 3.42 17.98 -1.28
N HIS A 58 3.77 17.60 -0.05
CA HIS A 58 4.41 18.54 0.88
C HIS A 58 5.76 19.00 0.30
N PRO A 59 6.01 20.31 0.24
CA PRO A 59 7.31 20.82 -0.13
C PRO A 59 8.36 20.30 0.86
N ASN A 60 9.35 19.59 0.35
CA ASN A 60 10.46 19.08 1.13
C ASN A 60 11.76 19.63 0.54
N ASP A 61 12.43 20.52 1.27
CA ASP A 61 13.66 21.17 0.83
C ASP A 61 14.80 20.17 0.57
N ASP A 62 14.72 18.95 1.13
CA ASP A 62 15.69 17.87 0.92
C ASP A 62 15.44 17.07 -0.38
N ILE A 63 14.28 17.26 -1.02
CA ILE A 63 13.92 16.56 -2.27
C ILE A 63 14.11 17.50 -3.45
N SER A 64 14.91 17.08 -4.43
CA SER A 64 15.11 17.84 -5.66
C SER A 64 13.79 18.03 -6.42
N HIS A 65 13.65 19.15 -7.14
CA HIS A 65 12.48 19.39 -7.99
C HIS A 65 12.23 18.23 -8.96
N ASP A 66 13.28 17.67 -9.55
CA ASP A 66 13.18 16.53 -10.47
C ASP A 66 12.59 15.28 -9.79
N ASN A 67 12.98 15.00 -8.55
CA ASN A 67 12.42 13.88 -7.80
C ASN A 67 10.95 14.12 -7.46
N THR A 68 10.57 15.33 -7.07
CA THR A 68 9.16 15.70 -6.82
C THR A 68 8.32 15.51 -8.07
N LEU A 69 8.81 15.99 -9.23
CA LEU A 69 8.15 15.81 -10.52
C LEU A 69 8.03 14.32 -10.86
N ALA A 70 9.10 13.53 -10.70
CA ALA A 70 9.09 12.11 -10.97
C ALA A 70 8.07 11.36 -10.11
N THR A 71 7.95 11.70 -8.82
CA THR A 71 6.96 11.10 -7.91
C THR A 71 5.53 11.37 -8.38
N VAL A 72 5.19 12.62 -8.70
CA VAL A 72 3.85 12.96 -9.23
C VAL A 72 3.59 12.27 -10.57
N GLN A 73 4.59 12.19 -11.46
CA GLN A 73 4.46 11.48 -12.73
C GLN A 73 4.22 9.97 -12.57
N ILE A 74 4.81 9.35 -11.55
CA ILE A 74 4.57 7.94 -11.23
C ILE A 74 3.11 7.75 -10.81
N GLU A 75 2.62 8.55 -9.86
CA GLU A 75 1.24 8.45 -9.37
C GLU A 75 0.21 8.71 -10.50
N VAL A 76 0.45 9.73 -11.34
CA VAL A 76 -0.40 10.00 -12.53
C VAL A 76 -0.44 8.81 -13.49
N ARG A 77 0.70 8.15 -13.74
CA ARG A 77 0.75 6.97 -14.62
C ARG A 77 -0.02 5.80 -14.05
N VAL A 78 0.11 5.55 -12.74
CA VAL A 78 -0.65 4.51 -12.05
C VAL A 78 -2.15 4.74 -12.18
N LEU A 79 -2.62 5.94 -11.85
CA LEU A 79 -4.05 6.26 -11.89
C LEU A 79 -4.64 6.10 -13.30
N LYS A 80 -3.91 6.56 -14.32
CA LYS A 80 -4.31 6.36 -15.73
C LYS A 80 -4.31 4.89 -16.13
N GLU A 81 -3.34 4.10 -15.67
CA GLU A 81 -3.30 2.66 -15.94
C GLU A 81 -4.51 1.96 -15.29
N LEU A 82 -4.84 2.29 -14.05
CA LEU A 82 -6.01 1.73 -13.34
C LEU A 82 -7.33 2.10 -14.01
N GLU A 83 -7.48 3.36 -14.45
CA GLU A 83 -8.65 3.80 -15.20
C GLU A 83 -8.78 3.04 -16.55
N ALA A 84 -7.67 2.91 -17.29
CA ALA A 84 -7.65 2.14 -18.54
C ALA A 84 -7.94 0.65 -18.34
N LYS A 85 -7.63 0.09 -17.16
CA LYS A 85 -7.96 -1.28 -16.77
C LYS A 85 -9.38 -1.42 -16.20
N GLY A 86 -10.13 -0.32 -16.06
CA GLY A 86 -11.47 -0.31 -15.50
C GLY A 86 -11.52 -0.70 -14.03
N PHE A 87 -10.44 -0.46 -13.26
CA PHE A 87 -10.40 -0.76 -11.84
C PHE A 87 -11.24 0.27 -11.05
N PRO A 88 -12.40 -0.12 -10.47
CA PRO A 88 -13.41 0.85 -10.05
C PRO A 88 -13.14 1.49 -8.68
N TRP A 89 -12.21 0.95 -7.90
CA TRP A 89 -11.91 1.44 -6.55
C TRP A 89 -10.76 2.45 -6.51
N ALA A 90 -10.16 2.83 -7.64
CA ALA A 90 -9.24 3.97 -7.67
C ALA A 90 -10.02 5.28 -7.90
N PRO A 91 -9.56 6.42 -7.35
CA PRO A 91 -10.17 7.70 -7.64
C PRO A 91 -10.00 8.02 -9.13
N ARG A 92 -11.07 8.49 -9.77
CA ARG A 92 -11.03 8.87 -11.18
C ARG A 92 -10.05 10.02 -11.39
N PHE A 93 -9.11 9.84 -12.30
CA PHE A 93 -8.14 10.87 -12.68
C PHE A 93 -8.83 11.94 -13.51
N LEU A 94 -8.71 13.21 -13.12
CA LEU A 94 -9.29 14.33 -13.86
C LEU A 94 -8.20 15.12 -14.58
N GLY A 95 -7.05 15.33 -13.94
CA GLY A 95 -5.95 16.08 -14.53
C GLY A 95 -4.76 16.18 -13.60
N ALA A 96 -3.69 16.81 -14.05
CA ALA A 96 -2.51 17.10 -13.23
C ALA A 96 -1.74 18.27 -13.82
N SER A 97 -1.03 19.00 -12.96
CA SER A 97 0.06 19.88 -13.36
C SER A 97 1.36 19.29 -12.85
N VAL A 98 2.25 18.94 -13.77
CA VAL A 98 3.56 18.33 -13.46
C VAL A 98 4.66 19.33 -13.76
N THR A 99 4.52 20.52 -13.20
CA THR A 99 5.49 21.62 -13.31
C THR A 99 5.35 22.50 -12.07
N PHE A 100 6.40 23.25 -11.73
CA PHE A 100 6.32 24.31 -10.72
C PHE A 100 5.78 25.62 -11.30
N ASP A 101 5.72 25.73 -12.63
CA ASP A 101 5.14 26.90 -13.31
C ASP A 101 3.62 26.78 -13.39
N ASN A 102 2.97 26.91 -12.24
CA ASN A 102 1.52 26.97 -12.10
C ASN A 102 1.15 27.87 -10.90
N PRO A 103 -0.13 28.25 -10.71
CA PRO A 103 -0.54 29.13 -9.61
C PRO A 103 -0.23 28.59 -8.21
N VAL A 104 -0.26 27.27 -8.00
CA VAL A 104 0.10 26.61 -6.73
C VAL A 104 1.62 26.64 -6.47
N LYS A 105 2.41 26.87 -7.54
CA LYS A 105 3.89 26.81 -7.52
C LYS A 105 4.42 25.46 -7.08
N HIS A 106 3.64 24.40 -7.32
CA HIS A 106 4.00 23.04 -6.98
C HIS A 106 3.24 22.06 -7.89
N PRO A 107 3.85 20.92 -8.28
CA PRO A 107 3.12 19.84 -8.96
C PRO A 107 1.93 19.35 -8.15
N PHE A 108 0.81 19.07 -8.83
CA PHE A 108 -0.42 18.60 -8.21
C PHE A 108 -1.19 17.63 -9.11
N ILE A 109 -2.03 16.82 -8.47
CA ILE A 109 -2.94 15.86 -9.12
C ILE A 109 -4.37 16.28 -8.77
N LEU A 110 -5.26 16.20 -9.76
CA LEU A 110 -6.67 16.46 -9.61
C LEU A 110 -7.47 15.16 -9.81
N LEU A 111 -8.27 14.82 -8.82
CA LEU A 111 -9.03 13.58 -8.74
C LEU A 111 -10.50 13.85 -8.46
N ALA A 112 -11.38 12.94 -8.89
CA ALA A 112 -12.76 12.95 -8.42
C ALA A 112 -12.78 12.72 -6.90
N TRP A 113 -13.58 13.51 -6.18
CA TRP A 113 -13.75 13.33 -4.75
C TRP A 113 -14.48 12.01 -4.46
N ALA A 114 -13.96 11.24 -3.50
CA ALA A 114 -14.60 10.02 -3.03
C ALA A 114 -15.53 10.35 -1.87
N GLU A 115 -16.85 10.26 -2.10
CA GLU A 115 -17.83 10.48 -1.05
C GLU A 115 -17.86 9.32 -0.06
N GLY A 116 -17.87 9.65 1.24
CA GLY A 116 -17.85 8.69 2.33
C GLY A 116 -16.94 9.14 3.47
N LEU A 117 -16.59 8.19 4.33
CA LEU A 117 -15.69 8.39 5.45
C LEU A 117 -14.50 7.43 5.35
N PRO A 118 -13.30 7.84 5.80
CA PRO A 118 -12.20 6.92 6.02
C PRO A 118 -12.62 5.78 6.96
N LEU A 119 -12.20 4.57 6.65
CA LEU A 119 -12.49 3.40 7.46
C LEU A 119 -11.76 3.50 8.81
N SER A 120 -12.52 3.32 9.89
CA SER A 120 -11.95 3.07 11.21
C SER A 120 -11.73 1.57 11.40
N TRP A 121 -10.53 1.19 11.85
CA TRP A 121 -10.19 -0.21 12.09
C TRP A 121 -9.24 -0.32 13.27
N ASP A 122 -9.60 -1.16 14.23
CA ASP A 122 -8.78 -1.55 15.38
C ASP A 122 -9.10 -3.00 15.76
N GLU A 123 -8.65 -3.47 16.93
CA GLU A 123 -8.88 -4.84 17.39
C GLU A 123 -10.35 -5.17 17.71
N ASN A 124 -11.19 -4.15 17.92
CA ASN A 124 -12.58 -4.31 18.33
C ASN A 124 -13.58 -3.68 17.34
N SER A 125 -13.08 -2.87 16.40
CA SER A 125 -13.88 -2.11 15.45
C SER A 125 -13.39 -2.32 14.02
N PRO A 126 -14.29 -2.53 13.04
CA PRO A 126 -15.72 -2.74 13.22
C PRO A 126 -16.02 -4.09 13.90
N PRO A 127 -17.18 -4.24 14.58
CA PRO A 127 -17.58 -5.50 15.19
C PRO A 127 -18.02 -6.53 14.15
N GLN A 128 -18.04 -7.81 14.53
CA GLN A 128 -18.68 -8.85 13.72
C GLN A 128 -20.20 -8.67 13.67
N PRO A 129 -20.89 -9.02 12.55
CA PRO A 129 -20.39 -9.63 11.32
C PRO A 129 -19.89 -8.62 10.26
N LEU A 130 -19.90 -7.32 10.58
CA LEU A 130 -19.53 -6.26 9.64
C LEU A 130 -18.04 -6.33 9.26
N ARG A 131 -17.20 -6.74 10.22
CA ARG A 131 -15.77 -6.95 10.01
C ARG A 131 -15.48 -7.98 8.91
N ASP A 132 -16.11 -9.16 8.98
CA ASP A 132 -15.99 -10.20 7.95
C ASP A 132 -16.45 -9.71 6.57
N PHE A 133 -17.54 -8.95 6.53
CA PHE A 133 -18.04 -8.36 5.28
C PHE A 133 -17.02 -7.40 4.64
N LEU A 134 -16.39 -6.54 5.44
CA LEU A 134 -15.35 -5.63 4.97
C LEU A 134 -14.09 -6.37 4.51
N LEU A 135 -13.65 -7.40 5.25
CA LEU A 135 -12.52 -8.25 4.84
C LEU A 135 -12.77 -8.93 3.50
N GLY A 136 -13.99 -9.43 3.27
CA GLY A 136 -14.38 -10.01 1.98
C GLY A 136 -14.36 -9.00 0.84
N GLN A 137 -14.80 -7.75 1.07
CA GLN A 137 -14.66 -6.68 0.08
C GLN A 137 -13.19 -6.36 -0.20
N MET A 138 -12.35 -6.21 0.83
CA MET A 138 -10.92 -5.92 0.67
C MET A 138 -10.18 -7.03 -0.08
N ALA A 139 -10.52 -8.29 0.17
CA ALA A 139 -10.01 -9.45 -0.57
C ALA A 139 -10.41 -9.39 -2.04
N SER A 140 -11.67 -9.05 -2.32
CA SER A 140 -12.16 -8.88 -3.68
C SER A 140 -11.45 -7.73 -4.42
N ILE A 141 -11.15 -6.64 -3.71
CA ILE A 141 -10.44 -5.48 -4.26
C ILE A 141 -8.98 -5.84 -4.58
N GLN A 142 -8.25 -6.47 -3.65
CA GLN A 142 -6.87 -6.92 -3.92
C GLN A 142 -6.84 -7.93 -5.08
N LEU A 143 -7.77 -8.89 -5.09
CA LEU A 143 -7.90 -9.86 -6.16
C LEU A 143 -8.15 -9.17 -7.52
N SER A 144 -9.09 -8.22 -7.57
CA SER A 144 -9.41 -7.50 -8.80
C SER A 144 -8.23 -6.67 -9.30
N LEU A 145 -7.52 -5.97 -8.40
CA LEU A 145 -6.32 -5.20 -8.72
C LEU A 145 -5.24 -6.10 -9.34
N ILE A 146 -4.94 -7.22 -8.69
CA ILE A 146 -3.95 -8.17 -9.20
C ILE A 146 -4.41 -8.69 -10.56
N GLN A 147 -5.66 -9.12 -10.67
CA GLN A 147 -6.17 -9.76 -11.88
C GLN A 147 -6.19 -8.83 -13.10
N CYS A 148 -6.56 -7.55 -12.94
CA CYS A 148 -6.61 -6.61 -14.06
C CYS A 148 -5.23 -6.06 -14.46
N THR A 149 -4.24 -6.12 -13.55
CA THR A 149 -2.87 -5.63 -13.79
C THR A 149 -1.84 -6.75 -14.00
N LEU A 150 -2.25 -8.01 -13.90
CA LEU A 150 -1.39 -9.18 -14.05
C LEU A 150 -0.70 -9.17 -15.42
N ARG A 151 0.63 -9.24 -15.43
CA ARG A 151 1.43 -9.33 -16.65
C ARG A 151 2.75 -10.03 -16.42
N ASN A 152 3.34 -10.55 -17.50
CA ASN A 152 4.72 -11.00 -17.48
C ASN A 152 5.65 -9.80 -17.63
N GLY A 153 6.59 -9.65 -16.68
CA GLY A 153 7.69 -8.71 -16.74
C GLY A 153 8.88 -9.26 -17.51
N SER A 154 9.86 -8.40 -17.77
CA SER A 154 11.13 -8.75 -18.43
C SER A 154 12.19 -9.32 -17.47
N THR A 155 11.86 -9.45 -16.19
CA THR A 155 12.79 -9.85 -15.14
C THR A 155 12.13 -10.84 -14.19
N THR A 156 12.91 -11.63 -13.46
CA THR A 156 12.41 -12.56 -12.44
C THR A 156 12.22 -11.86 -11.10
N ALA A 157 11.40 -12.44 -10.22
CA ALA A 157 11.26 -12.00 -8.84
C ALA A 157 12.64 -11.90 -8.14
N MET A 158 13.49 -12.93 -8.28
CA MET A 158 14.86 -12.93 -7.73
C MET A 158 15.65 -11.70 -8.18
N THR A 159 15.74 -11.46 -9.48
CA THR A 159 16.51 -10.35 -10.05
C THR A 159 15.99 -9.00 -9.57
N TYR A 160 14.66 -8.85 -9.48
CA TYR A 160 14.00 -7.64 -8.98
C TYR A 160 14.42 -7.34 -7.53
N PHE A 161 14.39 -8.34 -6.65
CA PHE A 161 14.75 -8.17 -5.25
C PHE A 161 16.25 -7.98 -5.04
N GLU A 162 17.09 -8.74 -5.74
CA GLU A 162 18.54 -8.58 -5.68
C GLU A 162 19.00 -7.19 -6.10
N GLN A 163 18.36 -6.59 -7.12
CA GLN A 163 18.68 -5.22 -7.53
C GLN A 163 18.40 -4.21 -6.41
N ARG A 164 17.27 -4.36 -5.71
CA ARG A 164 16.92 -3.51 -4.56
C ARG A 164 17.86 -3.70 -3.38
N MET A 165 18.20 -4.95 -3.05
CA MET A 165 19.15 -5.27 -1.99
C MET A 165 20.55 -4.73 -2.31
N ARG A 166 21.04 -4.88 -3.55
CA ARG A 166 22.33 -4.30 -3.99
C ARG A 166 22.36 -2.79 -3.87
N ASN A 167 21.27 -2.11 -4.27
CA ASN A 167 21.15 -0.66 -4.10
C ASN A 167 21.20 -0.25 -2.62
N ARG A 168 20.57 -1.02 -1.73
CA ARG A 168 20.61 -0.79 -0.28
C ARG A 168 22.01 -1.02 0.30
N LEU A 169 22.66 -2.13 -0.04
CA LEU A 169 24.02 -2.43 0.39
C LEU A 169 25.01 -1.35 -0.04
N ARG A 170 24.91 -0.87 -1.29
CA ARG A 170 25.71 0.26 -1.77
C ARG A 170 25.50 1.50 -0.89
N ARG A 171 24.24 1.85 -0.61
CA ARG A 171 23.89 3.00 0.23
C ARG A 171 24.38 2.86 1.67
N VAL A 172 24.42 1.65 2.22
CA VAL A 172 25.01 1.35 3.54
C VAL A 172 26.52 1.56 3.52
N ARG A 173 27.23 1.05 2.50
CA ARG A 173 28.68 1.27 2.31
C ARG A 173 29.05 2.74 2.19
N GLU A 174 28.20 3.52 1.53
CA GLU A 174 28.34 4.97 1.37
C GLU A 174 27.93 5.75 2.64
N GLY A 175 27.46 5.09 3.70
CA GLY A 175 27.04 5.73 4.94
C GLY A 175 25.71 6.49 4.86
N THR A 176 24.95 6.35 3.77
CA THR A 176 23.70 7.10 3.53
C THR A 176 22.46 6.49 4.20
N ILE A 177 22.60 5.32 4.84
CA ILE A 177 21.54 4.67 5.62
C ILE A 177 22.09 4.31 7.00
N PRO A 178 22.08 5.25 7.97
CA PRO A 178 22.62 5.00 9.30
C PRO A 178 21.77 3.96 10.05
N GLY A 179 22.43 3.11 10.84
CA GLY A 179 21.77 2.08 11.67
C GLY A 179 21.60 0.72 11.00
N LEU A 180 22.12 0.53 9.78
CA LEU A 180 22.27 -0.77 9.13
C LEU A 180 23.75 -1.06 8.88
N THR A 181 24.13 -2.33 9.01
CA THR A 181 25.48 -2.81 8.71
C THR A 181 25.50 -3.56 7.38
N GLU A 182 26.70 -3.72 6.80
CA GLU A 182 26.86 -4.59 5.63
C GLU A 182 26.44 -6.03 5.93
N LYS A 183 26.73 -6.52 7.15
CA LYS A 183 26.34 -7.85 7.59
C LYS A 183 24.83 -8.03 7.53
N ASP A 184 24.05 -7.07 8.02
CA ASP A 184 22.58 -7.15 7.98
C ASP A 184 22.07 -7.31 6.54
N CYS A 185 22.67 -6.60 5.58
CA CYS A 185 22.32 -6.69 4.17
C CYS A 185 22.70 -8.04 3.55
N LEU A 186 23.86 -8.58 3.90
CA LEU A 186 24.33 -9.88 3.41
C LEU A 186 23.51 -11.04 4.00
N ASP A 187 23.18 -10.97 5.29
CA ASP A 187 22.30 -11.92 5.96
C ASP A 187 20.90 -11.91 5.32
N GLN A 188 20.35 -10.72 5.03
CA GLN A 188 19.12 -10.60 4.26
C GLN A 188 19.26 -11.33 2.92
N GLN A 189 20.28 -11.00 2.14
CA GLN A 189 20.47 -11.53 0.78
C GLN A 189 20.58 -13.07 0.76
N ALA A 190 21.23 -13.67 1.76
CA ALA A 190 21.39 -15.12 1.87
C ALA A 190 20.05 -15.88 2.01
N LEU A 191 19.00 -15.22 2.49
CA LEU A 191 17.68 -15.83 2.73
C LEU A 191 16.71 -15.66 1.56
N LEU A 192 17.05 -14.86 0.55
CA LEU A 192 16.11 -14.47 -0.51
C LEU A 192 15.58 -15.68 -1.29
N ASP A 193 16.48 -16.60 -1.67
CA ASP A 193 16.11 -17.80 -2.42
C ASP A 193 15.10 -18.67 -1.66
N GLN A 194 15.35 -18.87 -0.36
CA GLN A 194 14.45 -19.62 0.53
C GLN A 194 13.10 -18.92 0.70
N VAL A 195 13.08 -17.59 0.84
CA VAL A 195 11.85 -16.81 1.01
C VAL A 195 10.97 -16.90 -0.24
N LEU A 196 11.56 -16.76 -1.42
CA LEU A 196 10.83 -16.83 -2.69
C LEU A 196 10.43 -18.26 -3.04
N GLY A 197 11.25 -19.25 -2.69
CA GLY A 197 11.01 -20.66 -2.97
C GLY A 197 10.74 -20.91 -4.45
N THR A 198 9.57 -21.46 -4.77
CA THR A 198 9.17 -21.77 -6.15
C THR A 198 8.92 -20.53 -7.01
N ASP A 199 8.63 -19.37 -6.40
CA ASP A 199 8.35 -18.13 -7.12
C ASP A 199 9.61 -17.35 -7.50
N ARG A 200 10.82 -17.83 -7.17
CA ARG A 200 12.09 -17.11 -7.45
C ARG A 200 12.29 -16.74 -8.92
N ASN A 201 11.91 -17.64 -9.82
CA ASN A 201 12.04 -17.48 -11.26
C ASN A 201 10.75 -16.94 -11.90
N SER A 202 9.72 -16.65 -11.09
CA SER A 202 8.48 -16.08 -11.60
C SER A 202 8.78 -14.73 -12.25
N THR A 203 8.32 -14.58 -13.49
CA THR A 203 8.28 -13.30 -14.22
C THR A 203 6.91 -12.66 -14.11
N VAL A 204 6.03 -13.16 -13.22
CA VAL A 204 4.67 -12.63 -13.06
C VAL A 204 4.70 -11.43 -12.13
N PHE A 205 4.15 -10.33 -12.61
CA PHE A 205 4.04 -9.07 -11.91
C PHE A 205 2.59 -8.61 -11.89
N ALA A 206 2.24 -7.88 -10.84
CA ALA A 206 0.96 -7.21 -10.72
C ALA A 206 1.15 -5.90 -9.95
N MET A 207 0.17 -5.02 -10.02
CA MET A 207 0.18 -3.78 -9.27
C MET A 207 -0.12 -4.08 -7.80
N ASP A 208 0.72 -3.55 -6.93
CA ASP A 208 0.47 -3.42 -5.51
C ASP A 208 0.19 -1.96 -5.20
N HIS A 209 -0.75 -1.70 -4.28
CA HIS A 209 -1.05 -0.35 -3.82
C HIS A 209 0.07 0.20 -2.94
N GLY A 210 0.80 -0.67 -2.22
CA GLY A 210 1.96 -0.29 -1.41
C GLY A 210 1.65 0.35 -0.06
N ASP A 211 0.45 0.90 0.15
CA ASP A 211 0.03 1.46 1.46
C ASP A 211 -1.47 1.29 1.76
N ILE A 212 -2.01 0.07 1.62
CA ILE A 212 -3.40 -0.19 2.03
C ILE A 212 -3.49 -0.21 3.55
N LYS A 213 -4.04 0.87 4.10
CA LYS A 213 -4.35 1.05 5.52
C LYS A 213 -5.76 1.63 5.66
N PRO A 214 -6.41 1.50 6.83
CA PRO A 214 -7.81 1.91 7.02
C PRO A 214 -8.09 3.36 6.60
N GLY A 215 -7.20 4.30 6.94
CA GLY A 215 -7.33 5.71 6.55
C GLY A 215 -7.30 5.99 5.04
N ASN A 216 -6.83 5.03 4.23
CA ASN A 216 -6.80 5.11 2.77
C ASN A 216 -8.00 4.41 2.12
N ILE A 217 -8.96 3.90 2.90
CA ILE A 217 -10.16 3.21 2.42
C ILE A 217 -11.38 4.06 2.75
N ILE A 218 -12.12 4.47 1.73
CA ILE A 218 -13.34 5.27 1.88
C ILE A 218 -14.56 4.35 1.79
N VAL A 219 -15.40 4.40 2.81
CA VAL A 219 -16.65 3.64 2.91
C VAL A 219 -17.88 4.54 2.92
N ASP A 220 -18.98 4.03 2.39
CA ASP A 220 -20.28 4.69 2.54
C ASP A 220 -20.94 4.36 3.89
N LYS A 221 -22.13 4.95 4.13
CA LYS A 221 -22.93 4.73 5.35
C LYS A 221 -23.32 3.27 5.62
N ASN A 222 -23.25 2.41 4.61
CA ASN A 222 -23.55 0.98 4.70
C ASN A 222 -22.26 0.14 4.70
N TYR A 223 -21.09 0.76 4.88
CA TYR A 223 -19.78 0.12 4.86
C TYR A 223 -19.42 -0.57 3.54
N ASN A 224 -20.00 -0.14 2.42
CA ASN A 224 -19.49 -0.55 1.11
C ASN A 224 -18.23 0.27 0.80
N ILE A 225 -17.15 -0.40 0.39
CA ILE A 225 -15.92 0.28 0.00
C ILE A 225 -16.15 0.99 -1.34
N ARG A 226 -16.06 2.32 -1.32
CA ARG A 226 -16.27 3.19 -2.48
C ARG A 226 -14.99 3.53 -3.21
N CYS A 227 -13.90 3.72 -2.48
CA CYS A 227 -12.62 4.13 -3.05
C CYS A 227 -11.47 3.72 -2.15
N VAL A 228 -10.35 3.35 -2.75
CA VAL A 228 -9.03 3.27 -2.14
C VAL A 228 -8.23 4.45 -2.69
N ILE A 229 -7.77 5.31 -1.81
CA ILE A 229 -7.03 6.54 -2.14
C ILE A 229 -5.54 6.37 -1.85
N ASP A 230 -4.74 7.37 -2.23
CA ASP A 230 -3.30 7.44 -1.90
C ASP A 230 -2.42 6.43 -2.65
N TRP A 231 -2.52 6.43 -3.98
CA TRP A 231 -1.78 5.55 -4.89
C TRP A 231 -0.32 5.99 -5.14
N GLY A 232 0.23 6.90 -4.32
CA GLY A 232 1.60 7.41 -4.48
C GLY A 232 2.70 6.36 -4.31
N PHE A 233 2.42 5.31 -3.53
CA PHE A 233 3.33 4.16 -3.31
C PHE A 233 3.08 2.99 -4.25
N ALA A 234 2.07 3.08 -5.10
CA ALA A 234 1.67 1.97 -5.93
C ALA A 234 2.72 1.67 -7.00
N ALA A 235 2.98 0.40 -7.23
CA ALA A 235 4.00 -0.04 -8.17
C ALA A 235 3.65 -1.38 -8.78
N LEU A 236 4.17 -1.61 -9.99
CA LEU A 236 4.23 -2.95 -10.53
C LEU A 236 5.35 -3.73 -9.80
N VAL A 237 4.97 -4.78 -9.10
CA VAL A 237 5.87 -5.59 -8.26
C VAL A 237 5.74 -7.07 -8.60
N PRO A 238 6.73 -7.91 -8.24
CA PRO A 238 6.59 -9.35 -8.37
C PRO A 238 5.33 -9.84 -7.65
N ILE A 239 4.69 -10.87 -8.20
CA ILE A 239 3.45 -11.41 -7.64
C ILE A 239 3.55 -11.78 -6.15
N ALA A 240 4.76 -12.13 -5.68
CA ALA A 240 5.06 -12.38 -4.27
C ALA A 240 4.73 -11.21 -3.32
N ILE A 241 4.90 -9.97 -3.77
CA ILE A 241 4.48 -8.78 -3.00
C ILE A 241 3.00 -8.53 -3.22
N ALA A 242 2.56 -8.44 -4.48
CA ALA A 242 1.19 -8.04 -4.81
C ALA A 242 0.14 -8.98 -4.20
N ALA A 243 0.44 -10.28 -4.10
CA ALA A 243 -0.42 -11.31 -3.54
C ALA A 243 -0.25 -11.50 -2.02
N GLY A 244 0.68 -10.77 -1.38
CA GLY A 244 0.93 -10.86 0.06
C GLY A 244 -0.22 -10.31 0.91
N LEU A 245 -0.09 -10.39 2.23
CA LEU A 245 -1.05 -9.79 3.15
C LEU A 245 -1.01 -8.27 3.07
N SER A 246 -2.18 -7.62 3.08
CA SER A 246 -2.27 -6.17 3.26
C SER A 246 -1.78 -5.76 4.65
N ARG A 247 -1.22 -4.54 4.80
CA ARG A 247 -0.54 -4.09 6.03
C ARG A 247 -1.36 -4.19 7.31
N PHE A 248 -2.67 -3.93 7.25
CA PHE A 248 -3.55 -4.01 8.41
C PHE A 248 -3.83 -5.46 8.88
N LEU A 249 -3.43 -6.47 8.08
CA LEU A 249 -3.46 -7.89 8.46
C LEU A 249 -2.11 -8.37 9.00
N TRP A 250 -1.13 -7.49 9.18
CA TRP A 250 0.17 -7.83 9.75
C TRP A 250 0.09 -7.79 11.27
N ALA A 251 0.86 -8.65 11.95
CA ALA A 251 0.94 -8.69 13.40
C ALA A 251 1.24 -7.31 14.00
N THR A 252 2.34 -6.69 13.57
CA THR A 252 2.73 -5.30 13.85
C THR A 252 3.72 -4.81 12.79
N HIS A 253 4.13 -3.54 12.86
CA HIS A 253 5.26 -3.01 12.08
C HIS A 253 6.65 -3.44 12.61
N SER A 254 6.72 -4.44 13.49
CA SER A 254 7.94 -4.94 14.11
C SER A 254 7.97 -6.47 14.12
N ALA A 255 9.14 -7.04 13.87
CA ALA A 255 9.39 -8.48 13.92
C ALA A 255 9.33 -9.09 15.34
N ASN A 256 9.17 -8.26 16.37
CA ASN A 256 9.21 -8.69 17.77
C ASN A 256 7.87 -9.22 18.31
N PHE A 257 6.78 -9.10 17.56
CA PHE A 257 5.44 -9.38 18.07
C PHE A 257 4.71 -10.38 17.17
N ALA A 258 4.15 -11.40 17.81
CA ALA A 258 3.21 -12.31 17.19
C ALA A 258 1.87 -11.60 16.89
N PRO A 259 1.11 -12.06 15.87
CA PRO A 259 -0.22 -11.53 15.59
C PRO A 259 -1.18 -11.78 16.76
N SER A 260 -2.04 -10.81 17.05
CA SER A 260 -3.10 -10.99 18.05
C SER A 260 -4.17 -11.97 17.54
N PRO A 261 -4.96 -12.59 18.43
CA PRO A 261 -6.06 -13.49 18.04
C PRO A 261 -7.01 -12.85 17.03
N THR A 262 -7.33 -11.56 17.20
CA THR A 262 -8.17 -10.82 16.24
C THR A 262 -7.56 -10.77 14.84
N ILE A 263 -6.25 -10.49 14.72
CA ILE A 263 -5.58 -10.47 13.41
C ILE A 263 -5.61 -11.85 12.76
N LEU A 264 -5.47 -12.90 13.56
CA LEU A 264 -5.55 -14.28 13.09
C LEU A 264 -6.96 -14.62 12.56
N GLU A 265 -8.01 -14.20 13.27
CA GLU A 265 -9.39 -14.31 12.81
C GLU A 265 -9.64 -13.50 11.54
N ASP A 266 -9.11 -12.28 11.45
CA ASP A 266 -9.22 -11.43 10.26
C ASP A 266 -8.59 -12.08 9.04
N ARG A 267 -7.39 -12.67 9.19
CA ARG A 267 -6.72 -13.42 8.12
C ARG A 267 -7.57 -14.60 7.67
N GLN A 268 -8.19 -15.33 8.59
CA GLN A 268 -9.08 -16.44 8.24
C GLN A 268 -10.30 -15.96 7.46
N ALA A 269 -10.98 -14.91 7.92
CA ALA A 269 -12.13 -14.35 7.21
C ALA A 269 -11.74 -13.82 5.82
N TYR A 270 -10.61 -13.12 5.73
CA TYR A 270 -10.06 -12.60 4.47
C TYR A 270 -9.77 -13.73 3.47
N THR A 271 -9.00 -14.74 3.88
CA THR A 271 -8.64 -15.88 3.00
C THR A 271 -9.84 -16.75 2.64
N ARG A 272 -10.79 -16.96 3.55
CA ARG A 272 -12.03 -17.71 3.30
C ARG A 272 -12.85 -17.09 2.15
N SER A 273 -12.85 -15.77 2.02
CA SER A 273 -13.51 -15.09 0.90
C SER A 273 -12.88 -15.37 -0.47
N LEU A 274 -11.61 -15.83 -0.49
CA LEU A 274 -10.88 -16.18 -1.71
C LEU A 274 -11.03 -17.66 -2.08
N SER A 275 -11.44 -18.54 -1.15
CA SER A 275 -11.42 -20.00 -1.33
C SER A 275 -12.29 -20.51 -2.49
N SER A 276 -13.33 -19.78 -2.89
CA SER A 276 -14.18 -20.12 -4.04
C SER A 276 -13.60 -19.69 -5.39
N HIS A 277 -12.55 -18.87 -5.39
CA HIS A 277 -11.97 -18.31 -6.60
C HIS A 277 -10.82 -19.18 -7.13
N THR A 278 -10.86 -19.48 -8.43
CA THR A 278 -9.86 -20.34 -9.11
C THR A 278 -8.94 -19.58 -10.06
N SER A 279 -9.02 -18.24 -10.08
CA SER A 279 -8.19 -17.44 -10.99
C SER A 279 -6.71 -17.51 -10.58
N PRO A 280 -5.75 -17.33 -11.52
CA PRO A 280 -4.32 -17.33 -11.20
C PRO A 280 -3.93 -16.33 -10.11
N ALA A 281 -4.64 -15.19 -10.05
CA ALA A 281 -4.47 -14.19 -9.01
C ALA A 281 -4.91 -14.73 -7.63
N ALA A 282 -6.10 -15.31 -7.53
CA ALA A 282 -6.61 -15.90 -6.28
C ALA A 282 -5.71 -17.04 -5.78
N LEU A 283 -5.28 -17.93 -6.68
CA LEU A 283 -4.36 -19.03 -6.34
C LEU A 283 -3.00 -18.51 -5.84
N SER A 284 -2.53 -17.38 -6.37
CA SER A 284 -1.30 -16.74 -5.91
C SER A 284 -1.48 -16.09 -4.54
N MET A 285 -2.61 -15.41 -4.31
CA MET A 285 -2.96 -14.84 -3.00
C MET A 285 -3.04 -15.93 -1.94
N LEU A 286 -3.83 -16.99 -2.18
CA LEU A 286 -3.95 -18.11 -1.25
C LEU A 286 -2.57 -18.71 -0.93
N ARG A 287 -1.74 -18.99 -1.95
CA ARG A 287 -0.39 -19.54 -1.76
C ARG A 287 0.50 -18.67 -0.86
N TRP A 288 0.46 -17.35 -1.01
CA TRP A 288 1.29 -16.43 -0.22
C TRP A 288 0.70 -16.12 1.16
N GLN A 289 -0.62 -16.08 1.28
CA GLN A 289 -1.33 -15.65 2.50
C GLN A 289 -1.59 -16.79 3.49
N THR A 290 -1.63 -18.06 3.05
CA THR A 290 -1.84 -19.23 3.93
C THR A 290 -0.57 -20.03 4.20
N ALA A 291 0.59 -19.55 3.72
CA ALA A 291 1.86 -20.21 3.97
C ALA A 291 2.18 -20.26 5.47
N LYS A 292 2.77 -21.38 5.94
CA LYS A 292 3.19 -21.53 7.34
C LYS A 292 4.10 -20.41 7.84
N GLU A 293 4.95 -19.90 6.96
CA GLU A 293 5.90 -18.82 7.23
C GLU A 293 5.40 -17.46 6.73
N VAL A 294 4.08 -17.24 6.64
CA VAL A 294 3.49 -16.02 6.05
C VAL A 294 4.00 -14.74 6.73
N ASP A 295 4.11 -14.73 8.06
CA ASP A 295 4.60 -13.57 8.81
C ASP A 295 6.07 -13.28 8.48
N PHE A 296 6.93 -14.29 8.56
CA PHE A 296 8.33 -14.14 8.19
C PHE A 296 8.50 -13.64 6.75
N ARG A 297 7.81 -14.26 5.79
CA ARG A 297 7.86 -13.87 4.37
C ARG A 297 7.39 -12.43 4.15
N THR A 298 6.29 -12.05 4.78
CA THR A 298 5.71 -10.70 4.66
C THR A 298 6.68 -9.65 5.19
N LEU A 299 7.17 -9.82 6.42
CA LEU A 299 8.10 -8.88 7.04
C LEU A 299 9.46 -8.85 6.33
N TYR A 300 9.93 -10.00 5.85
CA TYR A 300 11.14 -10.08 5.04
C TYR A 300 11.00 -9.29 3.74
N LEU A 301 9.92 -9.49 2.97
CA LEU A 301 9.74 -8.76 1.70
C LEU A 301 9.57 -7.25 1.94
N GLU A 302 8.86 -6.85 3.00
CA GLU A 302 8.76 -5.45 3.42
C GLU A 302 10.13 -4.87 3.77
N SER A 303 11.00 -5.63 4.44
CA SER A 303 12.34 -5.19 4.84
C SER A 303 13.27 -4.83 3.66
N ILE A 304 12.92 -5.26 2.44
CA ILE A 304 13.65 -4.87 1.22
C ILE A 304 13.38 -3.41 0.87
N SER A 305 12.18 -2.90 1.19
CA SER A 305 11.76 -1.52 0.92
C SER A 305 11.88 -0.63 2.16
N SER A 306 11.53 -1.13 3.35
CA SER A 306 11.51 -0.37 4.60
C SER A 306 12.82 -0.50 5.40
N LYS A 307 13.47 0.64 5.65
CA LYS A 307 14.64 0.72 6.56
C LYS A 307 14.28 0.24 7.97
N GLY A 308 13.14 0.68 8.50
CA GLY A 308 12.71 0.33 9.85
C GLY A 308 12.49 -1.17 10.01
N MET A 309 11.83 -1.79 9.02
CA MET A 309 11.60 -3.22 9.03
C MET A 309 12.90 -4.02 8.88
N HIS A 310 13.85 -3.57 8.05
CA HIS A 310 15.17 -4.19 7.97
C HIS A 310 15.90 -4.18 9.31
N ILE A 311 15.92 -3.03 9.99
CA ILE A 311 16.53 -2.93 11.33
C ILE A 311 15.82 -3.88 12.31
N SER A 312 14.49 -3.95 12.26
CA SER A 312 13.70 -4.83 13.12
C SER A 312 14.02 -6.30 12.88
N MET A 313 14.00 -6.75 11.62
CA MET A 313 14.34 -8.13 11.23
C MET A 313 15.79 -8.51 11.56
N ALA A 314 16.74 -7.60 11.34
CA ALA A 314 18.14 -7.82 11.68
C ALA A 314 18.35 -7.97 13.20
N ARG A 315 17.64 -7.19 14.02
CA ARG A 315 17.72 -7.27 15.49
C ARG A 315 17.24 -8.60 16.04
N VAL A 316 16.24 -9.22 15.41
CA VAL A 316 15.76 -10.57 15.77
C VAL A 316 16.55 -11.69 15.06
N GLY A 317 17.63 -11.35 14.35
CA GLY A 317 18.48 -12.32 13.67
C GLY A 317 17.79 -13.03 12.50
N TRP A 318 16.88 -12.33 11.81
CA TRP A 318 16.08 -12.87 10.70
C TRP A 318 15.25 -14.10 11.07
N LYS A 319 14.67 -14.08 12.28
CA LYS A 319 13.73 -15.08 12.77
C LYS A 319 12.49 -14.37 13.31
N VAL A 320 11.32 -14.92 13.03
CA VAL A 320 10.03 -14.42 13.53
C VAL A 320 9.34 -15.59 14.21
N ASP A 321 8.82 -15.37 15.41
CA ASP A 321 8.03 -16.38 16.11
C ASP A 321 6.69 -16.56 15.37
N CYS A 322 6.59 -17.63 14.58
CA CYS A 322 5.40 -17.96 13.82
C CYS A 322 4.34 -18.59 14.73
N VAL A 323 3.21 -17.92 14.94
CA VAL A 323 1.99 -18.53 15.48
C VAL A 323 1.19 -19.06 14.30
N PHE A 324 1.26 -20.36 14.05
CA PHE A 324 0.60 -20.99 12.91
C PHE A 324 -0.92 -21.15 13.17
N LEU A 325 -1.73 -20.80 12.18
CA LEU A 325 -3.16 -21.15 12.11
C LEU A 325 -3.30 -22.60 11.63
N GLY A 326 -2.81 -23.53 12.42
CA GLY A 326 -3.12 -24.96 12.24
C GLY A 326 -4.50 -25.22 12.81
N LEU A 327 -5.35 -25.89 12.03
CA LEU A 327 -6.54 -26.58 12.50
C LEU A 327 -6.13 -27.73 13.45
N ASP A 328 -5.52 -27.42 14.59
CA ASP A 328 -5.11 -28.40 15.60
C ASP A 328 -6.21 -28.61 16.64
N GLU A 329 -7.46 -28.81 16.20
CA GLU A 329 -8.46 -29.44 17.07
C GLU A 329 -8.18 -30.94 17.25
N GLU A 330 -7.49 -31.60 16.31
CA GLU A 330 -7.15 -33.03 16.47
C GLU A 330 -6.01 -33.29 17.46
N GLN A 331 -5.05 -32.37 17.60
CA GLN A 331 -3.92 -32.55 18.53
C GLN A 331 -4.31 -32.27 19.99
N ARG A 332 -5.26 -31.35 20.25
CA ARG A 332 -5.76 -31.08 21.62
C ARG A 332 -6.67 -32.16 22.17
N VAL A 333 -7.37 -32.91 21.30
CA VAL A 333 -8.22 -34.04 21.72
C VAL A 333 -7.39 -35.28 22.05
N ALA A 334 -6.24 -35.48 21.38
CA ALA A 334 -5.34 -36.58 21.69
C ALA A 334 -4.69 -36.46 23.08
N ASP A 335 -4.34 -35.24 23.51
CA ASP A 335 -3.74 -35.00 24.83
C ASP A 335 -4.79 -34.99 25.97
N ALA A 336 -6.06 -34.69 25.66
CA ALA A 336 -7.16 -34.72 26.63
C ALA A 336 -7.75 -36.13 26.89
N GLN A 337 -7.44 -37.11 26.03
CA GLN A 337 -7.87 -38.51 26.21
C GLN A 337 -6.77 -39.41 26.81
N GLY A 338 -5.59 -38.86 27.10
CA GLY A 338 -4.44 -39.58 27.66
C GLY A 338 -4.08 -39.26 29.11
N SER A 339 -4.91 -38.53 29.84
CA SER A 339 -4.69 -38.17 31.26
C SER A 339 -5.61 -38.91 32.22
#